data_AF-A0A851TC91-F1
#
_entry.id   AF-A0A851TC91-F1
#
_cell.length_a   1.000
_cell.length_b   1.000
_cell.length_c   1.000
_cell.angle_alpha   90.00
_cell.angle_beta   90.00
_cell.angle_gamma   90.00
#
_symmetry.space_group_name_H-M   'P 1'
#
loop_
_entity.id
_entity.type
_entity.pdbx_description
1 polymer ?
#
loop_
_entity_poly.entity_id
_entity_poly.type
_entity_poly.pdbx_seq_one_letter_code
_entity_poly.pdbx_strand_id
1 'polypeptide(L)'
;EDAGDYKCVATNDAGTVERSLTLTLQSPPVITIEPMETVTETGATAMLNCQATGEPPPSLEWARRGHPLVSSERLTILSNGSLRIAAAQKDDTAEYECVARNLMGSVLARALLTVQGGPPRAKGSVIGNINGVEFGIAYLNATVTESPDSEARIIQAEITNVPRSLGAAMRKLVSILSPIYWTTAKEIGGAVNGFTLTDAVFKRETQVEFATGEILRMTHVARGLDSEGTLLLDVVVRGHVLQLQSPADINMKDYTEDYVQTGPGQLFAHSTRLFVVDGVSVPYTWNHTITYDPTRGKMPFLVETLHAASITTEYNPLEETLAFKIHASIAKDRSNQCPAGFALDSAGPYCSDIDECENRDVCQHECRNTLGSYQCTCPSGYRL
;
A
#
# COMPACT_ATOMS: atom_id res chain seq x y z
N GLU A 1 52.17 10.92 19.30
CA GLU A 1 52.83 11.63 20.42
C GLU A 1 53.61 12.85 19.95
N ASP A 2 53.95 12.93 18.65
CA ASP A 2 54.71 14.05 18.06
C ASP A 2 53.86 15.24 17.57
N ALA A 3 52.57 15.29 17.87
CA ALA A 3 51.74 16.43 17.49
C ALA A 3 51.94 17.58 18.48
N GLY A 4 52.14 18.81 17.99
CA GLY A 4 52.36 19.97 18.86
C GLY A 4 53.02 21.16 18.17
N ASP A 5 53.27 22.21 18.93
CA ASP A 5 53.96 23.41 18.46
C ASP A 5 55.48 23.26 18.60
N TYR A 6 56.17 23.29 17.47
CA TYR A 6 57.61 23.23 17.39
C TYR A 6 58.18 24.61 17.11
N LYS A 7 59.26 24.96 17.80
CA LYS A 7 59.92 26.26 17.68
C LYS A 7 61.38 26.06 17.34
N CYS A 8 61.80 26.59 16.20
CA CYS A 8 63.20 26.67 15.82
C CYS A 8 63.77 27.98 16.36
N VAL A 9 64.89 27.89 17.09
CA VAL A 9 65.59 29.03 17.68
C VAL A 9 67.03 29.01 17.17
N ALA A 10 67.48 30.10 16.56
CA ALA A 10 68.85 30.27 16.10
C ALA A 10 69.47 31.49 16.77
N THR A 11 70.66 31.30 17.34
CA THR A 11 71.35 32.33 18.14
C THR A 11 72.79 32.48 17.67
N ASN A 12 73.24 33.72 17.54
CA ASN A 12 74.64 34.09 17.37
C ASN A 12 74.99 35.27 18.30
N ASP A 13 76.23 35.74 18.26
CA ASP A 13 76.72 36.84 19.11
C ASP A 13 75.96 38.17 18.92
N ALA A 14 75.21 38.31 17.82
CA ALA A 14 74.41 39.50 17.52
C ALA A 14 72.94 39.39 17.95
N GLY A 15 72.43 38.18 18.26
CA GLY A 15 71.06 38.01 18.76
C GLY A 15 70.45 36.63 18.47
N THR A 16 69.16 36.51 18.79
CA THR A 16 68.35 35.30 18.61
C THR A 16 67.19 35.56 17.66
N VAL A 17 66.96 34.66 16.72
CA VAL A 17 65.78 34.62 15.86
C VAL A 17 65.02 33.32 16.08
N GLU A 18 63.70 33.39 15.97
CA GLU A 18 62.83 32.25 16.27
C GLU A 18 61.73 32.12 15.22
N ARG A 19 61.33 30.87 14.92
CA ARG A 19 60.20 30.56 14.05
C ARG A 19 59.42 29.37 14.60
N SER A 20 58.11 29.52 14.73
CA SER A 20 57.22 28.46 15.20
C SER A 20 56.48 27.79 14.03
N LEU A 21 56.15 26.51 14.20
CA LEU A 21 55.32 25.69 13.31
C LEU A 21 54.49 24.71 14.15
N THR A 22 53.27 24.44 13.74
CA THR A 22 52.40 23.44 14.39
C THR A 22 52.43 22.15 13.56
N LEU A 23 52.79 21.04 14.18
CA LEU A 23 52.73 19.71 13.57
C LEU A 23 51.40 19.04 13.94
N THR A 24 50.53 18.87 12.96
CA THR A 24 49.26 18.12 13.10
C THR A 24 49.44 16.70 12.60
N LEU A 25 48.98 15.71 13.36
CA LEU A 25 48.98 14.32 12.92
C LEU A 25 47.78 14.07 12.00
N GLN A 26 48.05 13.78 10.74
CA GLN A 26 47.00 13.48 9.77
C GLN A 26 46.43 12.08 10.03
N SER A 27 45.13 11.92 9.81
CA SER A 27 44.42 10.66 9.99
C SER A 27 43.40 10.43 8.88
N PRO A 28 43.21 9.18 8.43
CA PRO A 28 42.20 8.85 7.43
C PRO A 28 40.79 9.11 7.98
N PRO A 29 39.79 9.32 7.11
CA PRO A 29 38.44 9.55 7.57
C PRO A 29 37.85 8.29 8.24
N VAL A 30 37.05 8.49 9.29
CA VAL A 30 36.27 7.46 9.97
C VAL A 30 34.81 7.89 9.99
N ILE A 31 33.93 7.04 9.46
CA ILE A 31 32.49 7.31 9.36
C ILE A 31 31.74 6.64 10.52
N THR A 32 30.76 7.37 11.07
CA THR A 32 29.73 6.85 11.98
C THR A 32 28.36 7.06 11.34
N ILE A 33 27.59 5.98 11.18
CA ILE A 33 26.19 5.99 10.74
C ILE A 33 25.34 5.44 11.87
N GLU A 34 24.32 6.20 12.29
CA GLU A 34 23.36 5.75 13.29
C GLU A 34 21.97 6.36 13.05
N PRO A 35 20.91 5.55 12.88
CA PRO A 35 20.91 4.08 12.79
C PRO A 35 21.39 3.56 11.41
N MET A 36 21.90 2.31 11.35
CA MET A 36 22.29 1.65 10.08
C MET A 36 21.08 1.30 9.20
N GLU A 37 19.93 1.07 9.82
CA GLU A 37 18.65 0.81 9.15
C GLU A 37 17.64 1.87 9.59
N THR A 38 17.07 2.57 8.63
CA THR A 38 16.01 3.56 8.85
C THR A 38 14.76 3.10 8.15
N VAL A 39 13.66 3.02 8.88
CA VAL A 39 12.33 2.75 8.33
C VAL A 39 11.53 4.04 8.37
N THR A 40 10.92 4.41 7.25
CA THR A 40 10.09 5.60 7.14
C THR A 40 8.78 5.29 6.43
N GLU A 41 7.75 6.08 6.70
CA GLU A 41 6.47 5.95 6.02
C GLU A 41 6.48 6.71 4.69
N THR A 42 5.77 6.20 3.69
CA THR A 42 5.53 6.92 2.43
C THR A 42 4.97 8.32 2.70
N GLY A 43 5.54 9.34 2.05
CA GLY A 43 5.19 10.75 2.23
C GLY A 43 5.86 11.44 3.42
N ALA A 44 6.46 10.70 4.36
CA ALA A 44 7.22 11.27 5.46
C ALA A 44 8.59 11.80 5.00
N THR A 45 9.29 12.52 5.88
CA THR A 45 10.69 12.90 5.65
C THR A 45 11.62 11.86 6.27
N ALA A 46 12.46 11.22 5.46
CA ALA A 46 13.53 10.36 5.93
C ALA A 46 14.81 11.18 6.20
N MET A 47 15.55 10.79 7.23
CA MET A 47 16.84 11.36 7.58
C MET A 47 17.85 10.24 7.76
N LEU A 48 18.89 10.21 6.93
CA LEU A 48 20.02 9.31 7.08
C LEU A 48 21.20 10.10 7.64
N ASN A 49 21.58 9.79 8.88
CA ASN A 49 22.65 10.50 9.56
C ASN A 49 24.00 9.89 9.23
N CYS A 50 24.94 10.75 8.85
CA CYS A 50 26.33 10.36 8.65
C CYS A 50 27.23 11.43 9.23
N GLN A 51 28.17 11.01 10.07
CA GLN A 51 29.22 11.87 10.60
C GLN A 51 30.56 11.28 10.22
N ALA A 52 31.55 12.12 9.97
CA ALA A 52 32.92 11.68 9.75
C ALA A 52 33.91 12.51 10.54
N THR A 53 34.92 11.83 11.06
CA THR A 53 36.08 12.42 11.74
C THR A 53 37.35 12.09 10.97
N GLY A 54 38.39 12.90 11.11
CA GLY A 54 39.66 12.73 10.42
C GLY A 54 40.42 14.05 10.37
N GLU A 55 41.73 13.99 10.12
CA GLU A 55 42.59 15.16 10.03
C GLU A 55 43.36 15.15 8.70
N PRO A 56 43.16 16.13 7.81
CA PRO A 56 42.18 17.22 7.92
C PRO A 56 40.72 16.77 7.89
N PRO A 57 39.78 17.63 8.34
CA PRO A 57 38.35 17.31 8.38
C PRO A 57 37.84 16.81 7.03
N PRO A 58 37.17 15.65 6.99
CA PRO A 58 36.71 15.06 5.75
C PRO A 58 35.49 15.77 5.17
N SER A 59 35.42 15.84 3.85
CA SER A 59 34.20 16.19 3.12
C SER A 59 33.26 14.99 3.05
N LEU A 60 31.95 15.23 3.20
CA LEU A 60 30.90 14.21 3.13
C LEU A 60 30.09 14.34 1.84
N GLU A 61 29.88 13.21 1.18
CA GLU A 61 29.04 13.08 -0.01
C GLU A 61 28.14 11.84 0.14
N TRP A 62 26.98 11.86 -0.50
CA TRP A 62 26.10 10.70 -0.57
C TRP A 62 26.04 10.15 -1.98
N ALA A 63 26.01 8.82 -2.09
CA ALA A 63 25.85 8.10 -3.34
C ALA A 63 24.75 7.02 -3.21
N ARG A 64 24.19 6.63 -4.34
CA ARG A 64 23.25 5.50 -4.45
C ARG A 64 23.69 4.66 -5.64
N ARG A 65 23.91 3.35 -5.40
CA ARG A 65 24.43 2.41 -6.42
C ARG A 65 25.75 2.89 -7.05
N GLY A 66 26.64 3.47 -6.25
CA GLY A 66 27.91 4.03 -6.73
C GLY A 66 27.80 5.32 -7.55
N HIS A 67 26.64 5.95 -7.64
CA HIS A 67 26.46 7.23 -8.32
C HIS A 67 26.19 8.36 -7.30
N PRO A 68 26.94 9.47 -7.35
CA PRO A 68 26.71 10.60 -6.45
C PRO A 68 25.27 11.12 -6.57
N LEU A 69 24.65 11.42 -5.43
CA LEU A 69 23.33 12.04 -5.40
C LEU A 69 23.43 13.52 -5.75
N VAL A 70 22.51 13.97 -6.59
CA VAL A 70 22.36 15.39 -6.93
C VAL A 70 21.29 15.99 -6.03
N SER A 71 21.64 17.07 -5.33
CA SER A 71 20.69 17.80 -4.48
C SER A 71 19.50 18.33 -5.31
N SER A 72 18.30 18.17 -4.78
CA SER A 72 17.03 18.66 -5.32
C SER A 72 16.13 19.20 -4.20
N GLU A 73 14.92 19.66 -4.52
CA GLU A 73 13.92 20.01 -3.50
C GLU A 73 13.59 18.83 -2.57
N ARG A 74 13.62 17.61 -3.13
CA ARG A 74 13.30 16.36 -2.42
C ARG A 74 14.50 15.76 -1.70
N LEU A 75 15.68 15.77 -2.33
CA LEU A 75 16.91 15.19 -1.79
C LEU A 75 17.87 16.31 -1.38
N THR A 76 18.16 16.47 -0.09
CA THR A 76 19.02 17.55 0.40
C THR A 76 20.10 17.02 1.32
N ILE A 77 21.36 17.28 1.02
CA ILE A 77 22.48 17.04 1.94
C ILE A 77 22.58 18.24 2.88
N LEU A 78 22.42 17.99 4.18
CA LEU A 78 22.44 19.02 5.21
C LEU A 78 23.88 19.43 5.58
N SER A 79 24.03 20.56 6.26
CA SER A 79 25.34 21.08 6.69
C SER A 79 26.08 20.15 7.65
N ASN A 80 25.37 19.28 8.36
CA ASN A 80 25.96 18.26 9.24
C ASN A 80 26.31 16.96 8.50
N GLY A 81 26.15 16.91 7.17
CA GLY A 81 26.42 15.73 6.35
C GLY A 81 25.27 14.73 6.25
N SER A 82 24.17 14.90 6.99
CA SER A 82 23.00 14.01 6.89
C SER A 82 22.27 14.18 5.55
N LEU A 83 21.74 13.09 5.01
CA LEU A 83 20.86 13.11 3.84
C LEU A 83 19.40 13.21 4.29
N ARG A 84 18.73 14.28 3.86
CA ARG A 84 17.29 14.48 4.02
C ARG A 84 16.57 14.09 2.73
N ILE A 85 15.60 13.20 2.85
CA ILE A 85 14.71 12.79 1.76
C ILE A 85 13.29 13.22 2.13
N ALA A 86 12.81 14.32 1.56
CA ALA A 86 11.42 14.77 1.76
C ALA A 86 10.44 13.90 0.95
N ALA A 87 9.20 13.80 1.41
CA ALA A 87 8.12 13.07 0.74
C ALA A 87 8.58 11.70 0.22
N ALA A 88 9.07 10.85 1.12
CA ALA A 88 9.67 9.57 0.80
C ALA A 88 8.73 8.71 -0.06
N GLN A 89 9.27 8.15 -1.13
CA GLN A 89 8.54 7.30 -2.08
C GLN A 89 9.03 5.86 -1.96
N LYS A 90 8.21 4.88 -2.36
CA LYS A 90 8.59 3.46 -2.26
C LYS A 90 9.92 3.17 -2.98
N ASP A 91 10.13 3.82 -4.13
CA ASP A 91 11.35 3.75 -4.94
C ASP A 91 12.59 4.38 -4.27
N ASP A 92 12.45 5.10 -3.16
CA ASP A 92 13.59 5.55 -2.37
C ASP A 92 14.17 4.42 -1.52
N THR A 93 13.46 3.29 -1.37
CA THR A 93 13.97 2.10 -0.66
C THR A 93 15.24 1.61 -1.34
N ALA A 94 16.37 1.75 -0.64
CA ALA A 94 17.69 1.42 -1.14
C ALA A 94 18.74 1.46 -0.04
N GLU A 95 19.90 0.90 -0.37
CA GLU A 95 21.13 1.14 0.35
C GLU A 95 21.79 2.42 -0.17
N TYR A 96 21.95 3.40 0.72
CA TYR A 96 22.61 4.66 0.48
C TYR A 96 24.03 4.62 1.03
N GLU A 97 24.97 5.21 0.30
CA GLU A 97 26.39 5.17 0.59
C GLU A 97 26.84 6.56 1.03
N CYS A 98 27.21 6.71 2.30
CA CYS A 98 27.90 7.91 2.77
C CYS A 98 29.39 7.76 2.50
N VAL A 99 29.98 8.72 1.81
CA VAL A 99 31.39 8.72 1.39
C VAL A 99 32.10 9.89 2.07
N ALA A 100 33.13 9.57 2.85
CA ALA A 100 33.99 10.55 3.51
C ALA A 100 35.36 10.58 2.82
N ARG A 101 35.86 11.79 2.54
CA ARG A 101 37.14 12.00 1.85
C ARG A 101 37.97 13.07 2.53
N ASN A 102 39.26 12.79 2.76
CA ASN A 102 40.26 13.80 3.05
C ASN A 102 41.55 13.46 2.30
N LEU A 103 42.64 14.21 2.53
CA LEU A 103 43.90 13.98 1.83
C LEU A 103 44.62 12.66 2.20
N MET A 104 44.18 11.99 3.27
CA MET A 104 44.69 10.68 3.71
C MET A 104 43.92 9.50 3.11
N GLY A 105 42.76 9.74 2.49
CA GLY A 105 42.04 8.71 1.76
C GLY A 105 40.53 8.91 1.70
N SER A 106 39.84 7.84 1.33
CA SER A 106 38.39 7.79 1.22
C SER A 106 37.87 6.49 1.82
N VAL A 107 36.79 6.61 2.60
CA VAL A 107 36.04 5.48 3.14
C VAL A 107 34.56 5.67 2.83
N LEU A 108 33.81 4.56 2.82
CA LEU A 108 32.36 4.57 2.65
C LEU A 108 31.70 3.74 3.74
N ALA A 109 30.49 4.13 4.13
CA ALA A 109 29.61 3.35 4.97
C ALA A 109 28.19 3.35 4.38
N ARG A 110 27.43 2.29 4.66
CA ARG A 110 26.12 2.02 4.07
C ARG A 110 25.01 2.21 5.10
N ALA A 111 23.94 2.88 4.68
CA ALA A 111 22.69 3.03 5.43
C ALA A 111 21.54 2.47 4.59
N LEU A 112 20.76 1.55 5.15
CA LEU A 112 19.56 1.03 4.52
C LEU A 112 18.37 1.94 4.84
N LEU A 113 17.70 2.45 3.81
CA LEU A 113 16.39 3.08 3.94
C LEU A 113 15.32 2.13 3.44
N THR A 114 14.32 1.87 4.27
CA THR A 114 13.10 1.17 3.89
C THR A 114 11.93 2.14 3.98
N VAL A 115 11.32 2.43 2.83
CA VAL A 115 10.05 3.18 2.80
C VAL A 115 8.92 2.17 2.83
N GLN A 116 8.10 2.24 3.86
CA GLN A 116 6.97 1.34 4.08
C GLN A 116 5.65 2.10 4.08
N GLY A 117 4.56 1.35 4.01
CA GLY A 117 3.23 1.91 4.08
C GLY A 117 2.68 2.46 2.78
N GLY A 118 1.36 2.59 2.77
CA GLY A 118 0.59 3.24 1.71
C GLY A 118 0.27 4.70 2.04
N PRO A 119 -0.52 5.36 1.18
CA PRO A 119 -0.92 6.75 1.38
C PRO A 119 -1.67 6.95 2.71
N PRO A 120 -1.37 8.02 3.48
CA PRO A 120 -1.99 8.27 4.78
C PRO A 120 -3.44 8.76 4.67
N ARG A 121 -3.87 9.15 3.46
CA ARG A 121 -5.19 9.69 3.16
C ARG A 121 -5.67 9.17 1.82
N ALA A 122 -6.98 9.11 1.66
CA ALA A 122 -7.64 8.94 0.38
C ALA A 122 -8.79 9.93 0.23
N LYS A 123 -9.02 10.38 -0.99
CA LYS A 123 -10.20 11.19 -1.34
C LYS A 123 -10.74 10.78 -2.69
N GLY A 124 -12.03 11.02 -2.89
CA GLY A 124 -12.70 10.49 -4.06
C GLY A 124 -14.12 10.95 -4.26
N SER A 125 -14.69 10.45 -5.35
CA SER A 125 -16.09 10.64 -5.69
C SER A 125 -16.79 9.29 -5.81
N VAL A 126 -18.01 9.22 -5.32
CA VAL A 126 -18.93 8.10 -5.53
C VAL A 126 -20.13 8.64 -6.28
N ILE A 127 -20.38 8.11 -7.48
CA ILE A 127 -21.54 8.47 -8.31
C ILE A 127 -22.27 7.21 -8.74
N GLY A 128 -23.56 7.33 -9.05
CA GLY A 128 -24.27 6.17 -9.57
C GLY A 128 -25.78 6.15 -9.40
N ASN A 129 -26.31 4.95 -9.59
CA ASN A 129 -27.70 4.62 -9.38
C ASN A 129 -27.81 3.33 -8.55
N ILE A 130 -28.51 3.41 -7.42
CA ILE A 130 -28.80 2.27 -6.57
C ILE A 130 -30.32 2.19 -6.38
N ASN A 131 -30.90 1.02 -6.64
CA ASN A 131 -32.34 0.80 -6.51
C ASN A 131 -33.21 1.81 -7.28
N GLY A 132 -32.74 2.23 -8.46
CA GLY A 132 -33.42 3.24 -9.29
C GLY A 132 -33.22 4.68 -8.83
N VAL A 133 -32.57 4.93 -7.69
CA VAL A 133 -32.26 6.27 -7.20
C VAL A 133 -30.90 6.70 -7.77
N GLU A 134 -30.93 7.63 -8.70
CA GLU A 134 -29.73 8.32 -9.17
C GLU A 134 -29.34 9.41 -8.18
N PHE A 135 -28.07 9.46 -7.83
CA PHE A 135 -27.53 10.46 -6.90
C PHE A 135 -26.34 11.19 -7.53
N GLY A 136 -26.17 12.45 -7.12
CA GLY A 136 -25.04 13.28 -7.55
C GLY A 136 -23.72 12.80 -6.98
N ILE A 137 -22.74 13.70 -6.93
CA ILE A 137 -21.43 13.38 -6.36
C ILE A 137 -21.55 13.25 -4.84
N ALA A 138 -21.34 12.03 -4.34
CA ALA A 138 -21.05 11.78 -2.92
C ALA A 138 -19.53 11.82 -2.72
N TYR A 139 -19.06 12.55 -1.70
CA TYR A 139 -17.63 12.79 -1.51
C TYR A 139 -17.05 11.79 -0.52
N LEU A 140 -16.04 11.05 -0.96
CA LEU A 140 -15.32 10.09 -0.14
C LEU A 140 -14.06 10.74 0.43
N ASN A 141 -13.88 10.66 1.74
CA ASN A 141 -12.62 10.98 2.41
C ASN A 141 -12.25 9.84 3.35
N ALA A 142 -10.96 9.52 3.44
CA ALA A 142 -10.46 8.53 4.37
C ALA A 142 -9.10 8.93 4.95
N THR A 143 -8.87 8.53 6.19
CA THR A 143 -7.59 8.59 6.88
C THR A 143 -7.12 7.18 7.22
N VAL A 144 -5.80 7.01 7.20
CA VAL A 144 -5.16 5.73 7.51
C VAL A 144 -4.17 5.95 8.64
N THR A 145 -4.29 5.15 9.69
CA THR A 145 -3.40 5.18 10.85
C THR A 145 -2.91 3.78 11.20
N GLU A 146 -1.78 3.69 11.90
CA GLU A 146 -1.30 2.42 12.45
C GLU A 146 -2.14 2.05 13.68
N SER A 147 -2.46 0.76 13.82
CA SER A 147 -3.09 0.27 15.05
C SER A 147 -2.04 0.11 16.16
N PRO A 148 -2.28 0.63 17.38
CA PRO A 148 -1.36 0.44 18.51
C PRO A 148 -1.24 -1.02 18.95
N ASP A 149 -2.35 -1.76 18.90
CA ASP A 149 -2.48 -3.10 19.51
C ASP A 149 -2.63 -4.25 18.49
N SER A 150 -2.56 -3.96 17.18
CA SER A 150 -2.81 -4.98 16.16
C SER A 150 -1.86 -4.85 14.97
N GLU A 151 -1.55 -5.98 14.34
CA GLU A 151 -0.79 -6.09 13.08
C GLU A 151 -1.63 -5.59 11.88
N ALA A 152 -2.33 -4.45 12.02
CA ALA A 152 -3.23 -3.93 11.01
C ALA A 152 -3.17 -2.39 10.95
N ARG A 153 -3.55 -1.84 9.80
CA ARG A 153 -3.85 -0.40 9.67
C ARG A 153 -5.32 -0.16 9.91
N ILE A 154 -5.64 0.99 10.52
CA ILE A 154 -6.99 1.46 10.75
C ILE A 154 -7.35 2.43 9.64
N ILE A 155 -8.41 2.13 8.90
CA ILE A 155 -8.99 2.99 7.88
C ILE A 155 -10.28 3.59 8.47
N GLN A 156 -10.33 4.91 8.57
CA GLN A 156 -11.54 5.65 8.90
C GLN A 156 -11.97 6.43 7.67
N ALA A 157 -13.19 6.19 7.18
CA ALA A 157 -13.70 6.80 5.97
C ALA A 157 -15.09 7.38 6.16
N GLU A 158 -15.36 8.48 5.48
CA GLU A 158 -16.64 9.15 5.44
C GLU A 158 -17.06 9.39 4.00
N ILE A 159 -18.32 9.08 3.69
CA ILE A 159 -18.97 9.42 2.44
C ILE A 159 -20.08 10.42 2.77
N THR A 160 -19.92 11.66 2.33
CA THR A 160 -20.91 12.73 2.53
C THR A 160 -21.80 12.88 1.31
N ASN A 161 -22.93 13.58 1.48
CA ASN A 161 -23.93 13.80 0.43
C ASN A 161 -24.59 12.48 -0.04
N VAL A 162 -24.79 11.55 0.91
CA VAL A 162 -25.47 10.28 0.69
C VAL A 162 -26.98 10.47 0.85
N PRO A 163 -27.82 10.13 -0.15
CA PRO A 163 -29.26 10.30 -0.02
C PRO A 163 -29.84 9.49 1.14
N ARG A 164 -30.77 10.09 1.89
CA ARG A 164 -31.46 9.45 3.03
C ARG A 164 -32.15 8.14 2.67
N SER A 165 -32.69 8.04 1.46
CA SER A 165 -33.31 6.81 0.94
C SER A 165 -32.30 5.68 0.71
N LEU A 166 -31.01 5.99 0.56
CA LEU A 166 -29.93 5.04 0.28
C LEU A 166 -29.04 4.76 1.49
N GLY A 167 -29.02 5.61 2.52
CA GLY A 167 -28.10 5.48 3.66
C GLY A 167 -28.06 4.09 4.29
N ALA A 168 -29.23 3.51 4.62
CA ALA A 168 -29.31 2.15 5.19
C ALA A 168 -28.82 1.07 4.23
N ALA A 169 -29.06 1.24 2.92
CA ALA A 169 -28.59 0.31 1.90
C ALA A 169 -27.06 0.39 1.71
N MET A 170 -26.51 1.61 1.68
CA MET A 170 -25.09 1.86 1.49
C MET A 170 -24.23 1.46 2.70
N ARG A 171 -24.78 1.43 3.92
CA ARG A 171 -24.08 0.86 5.11
C ARG A 171 -23.55 -0.55 4.88
N LYS A 172 -24.25 -1.37 4.08
CA LYS A 172 -23.85 -2.75 3.77
C LYS A 172 -22.75 -2.83 2.70
N LEU A 173 -22.47 -1.73 2.01
CA LEU A 173 -21.58 -1.67 0.85
C LEU A 173 -20.16 -1.25 1.24
N VAL A 174 -19.60 -1.90 2.27
CA VAL A 174 -18.22 -1.67 2.74
C VAL A 174 -17.20 -1.77 1.59
N SER A 175 -17.48 -2.55 0.57
CA SER A 175 -16.59 -2.71 -0.58
C SER A 175 -16.45 -1.49 -1.47
N ILE A 176 -17.27 -0.44 -1.32
CA ILE A 176 -16.98 0.88 -1.91
C ILE A 176 -15.58 1.35 -1.48
N LEU A 177 -15.15 0.97 -0.27
CA LEU A 177 -13.85 1.28 0.29
C LEU A 177 -12.78 0.22 0.01
N SER A 178 -13.12 -0.85 -0.71
CA SER A 178 -12.20 -1.97 -0.94
C SER A 178 -10.87 -1.58 -1.58
N PRO A 179 -10.85 -0.71 -2.60
CA PRO A 179 -9.60 -0.17 -3.11
C PRO A 179 -8.75 0.50 -2.03
N ILE A 180 -9.35 1.23 -1.08
CA ILE A 180 -8.60 1.97 -0.05
C ILE A 180 -7.96 0.99 0.92
N TYR A 181 -8.76 0.15 1.59
CA TYR A 181 -8.21 -0.71 2.63
C TYR A 181 -7.28 -1.81 2.07
N TRP A 182 -7.44 -2.23 0.81
CA TRP A 182 -6.48 -3.11 0.14
C TRP A 182 -5.19 -2.36 -0.23
N THR A 183 -5.27 -1.13 -0.73
CA THR A 183 -4.11 -0.30 -1.08
C THR A 183 -3.28 0.05 0.16
N THR A 184 -3.92 0.18 1.31
CA THR A 184 -3.29 0.67 2.54
C THR A 184 -3.20 -0.39 3.62
N ALA A 185 -3.44 -1.66 3.31
CA ALA A 185 -3.35 -2.74 4.28
C ALA A 185 -1.93 -2.83 4.86
N LYS A 186 -1.82 -3.23 6.14
CA LYS A 186 -0.53 -3.55 6.75
C LYS A 186 0.08 -4.78 6.07
N GLU A 187 1.26 -4.63 5.51
CA GLU A 187 2.01 -5.73 4.89
C GLU A 187 2.64 -6.63 5.95
N ILE A 188 2.36 -7.94 5.90
CA ILE A 188 2.86 -8.94 6.86
C ILE A 188 3.56 -10.07 6.11
N GLY A 189 4.72 -10.51 6.62
CA GLY A 189 5.37 -11.73 6.15
C GLY A 189 5.85 -11.67 4.69
N GLY A 190 6.14 -10.46 4.20
CA GLY A 190 6.62 -10.20 2.83
C GLY A 190 5.50 -10.03 1.78
N ALA A 191 4.22 -10.12 2.19
CA ALA A 191 3.10 -9.80 1.31
C ALA A 191 3.09 -8.32 0.93
N VAL A 192 2.47 -7.97 -0.19
CA VAL A 192 2.43 -6.59 -0.70
C VAL A 192 1.00 -6.10 -0.87
N ASN A 193 0.73 -4.91 -0.34
CA ASN A 193 -0.58 -4.30 -0.47
C ASN A 193 -0.76 -3.68 -1.88
N GLY A 194 -1.97 -3.16 -2.14
CA GLY A 194 -2.27 -2.57 -3.44
C GLY A 194 -1.38 -1.37 -3.80
N PHE A 195 -0.87 -0.61 -2.82
CA PHE A 195 0.04 0.50 -3.10
C PHE A 195 1.40 0.01 -3.59
N THR A 196 2.03 -0.90 -2.84
CA THR A 196 3.34 -1.47 -3.21
C THR A 196 3.26 -2.15 -4.58
N LEU A 197 2.16 -2.86 -4.87
CA LEU A 197 1.98 -3.53 -6.16
C LEU A 197 1.75 -2.55 -7.32
N THR A 198 0.90 -1.54 -7.15
CA THR A 198 0.32 -0.78 -8.29
C THR A 198 0.67 0.70 -8.34
N ASP A 199 1.39 1.22 -7.35
CA ASP A 199 1.61 2.65 -7.14
C ASP A 199 0.31 3.45 -6.95
N ALA A 200 -0.72 2.79 -6.42
CA ALA A 200 -2.07 3.34 -6.35
C ALA A 200 -2.68 3.69 -7.74
N VAL A 201 -2.16 3.13 -8.83
CA VAL A 201 -2.73 3.27 -10.18
C VAL A 201 -3.29 1.93 -10.63
N PHE A 202 -4.61 1.78 -10.52
CA PHE A 202 -5.30 0.55 -10.91
C PHE A 202 -6.78 0.80 -11.20
N LYS A 203 -7.38 -0.10 -11.97
CA LYS A 203 -8.81 -0.17 -12.16
C LYS A 203 -9.34 -1.47 -11.56
N ARG A 204 -10.43 -1.39 -10.81
CA ARG A 204 -11.11 -2.53 -10.21
C ARG A 204 -12.56 -2.60 -10.67
N GLU A 205 -12.97 -3.75 -11.16
CA GLU A 205 -14.34 -4.03 -11.57
C GLU A 205 -14.92 -5.10 -10.64
N THR A 206 -15.99 -4.74 -9.95
CA THR A 206 -16.60 -5.56 -8.91
C THR A 206 -18.04 -5.82 -9.24
N GLN A 207 -18.48 -7.07 -9.13
CA GLN A 207 -19.89 -7.43 -9.09
C GLN A 207 -20.21 -8.04 -7.72
N VAL A 208 -21.38 -7.66 -7.21
CA VAL A 208 -21.94 -8.11 -5.94
C VAL A 208 -23.23 -8.80 -6.26
N GLU A 209 -23.40 -9.99 -5.72
CA GLU A 209 -24.63 -10.75 -5.86
C GLU A 209 -25.16 -11.07 -4.47
N PHE A 210 -26.37 -10.59 -4.19
CA PHE A 210 -27.05 -10.86 -2.94
C PHE A 210 -27.78 -12.21 -3.05
N ALA A 211 -27.87 -12.96 -1.96
CA ALA A 211 -28.62 -14.23 -1.95
C ALA A 211 -30.11 -14.07 -2.33
N THR A 212 -30.62 -12.84 -2.26
CA THR A 212 -31.97 -12.44 -2.67
C THR A 212 -32.11 -12.18 -4.18
N GLY A 213 -31.00 -12.21 -4.94
CA GLY A 213 -30.97 -12.13 -6.41
C GLY A 213 -30.63 -10.76 -6.99
N GLU A 214 -30.53 -9.72 -6.16
CA GLU A 214 -30.10 -8.40 -6.61
C GLU A 214 -28.61 -8.39 -6.99
N ILE A 215 -28.28 -7.60 -8.00
CA ILE A 215 -26.92 -7.46 -8.50
C ILE A 215 -26.51 -5.99 -8.46
N LEU A 216 -25.36 -5.73 -7.85
CA LEU A 216 -24.72 -4.43 -7.84
C LEU A 216 -23.37 -4.52 -8.55
N ARG A 217 -23.06 -3.53 -9.39
CA ARG A 217 -21.76 -3.42 -10.06
C ARG A 217 -21.07 -2.15 -9.61
N MET A 218 -19.78 -2.24 -9.36
CA MET A 218 -18.93 -1.11 -9.00
C MET A 218 -17.70 -1.08 -9.91
N THR A 219 -17.36 0.10 -10.40
CA THR A 219 -16.07 0.34 -11.05
C THR A 219 -15.31 1.35 -10.20
N HIS A 220 -14.12 0.97 -9.77
CA HIS A 220 -13.21 1.85 -9.05
C HIS A 220 -12.02 2.17 -9.94
N VAL A 221 -11.62 3.43 -9.98
CA VAL A 221 -10.44 3.91 -10.71
C VAL A 221 -9.56 4.67 -9.74
N ALA A 222 -8.42 4.09 -9.39
CA ALA A 222 -7.39 4.73 -8.60
C ALA A 222 -6.40 5.42 -9.55
N ARG A 223 -6.19 6.73 -9.36
CA ARG A 223 -5.39 7.59 -10.27
C ARG A 223 -4.00 7.91 -9.74
N GLY A 224 -3.53 7.15 -8.76
CA GLY A 224 -2.29 7.43 -8.03
C GLY A 224 -2.50 8.43 -6.89
N LEU A 225 -1.42 9.11 -6.54
CA LEU A 225 -1.38 10.07 -5.45
C LEU A 225 -1.37 11.51 -5.98
N ASP A 226 -1.96 12.44 -5.24
CA ASP A 226 -1.76 13.87 -5.47
C ASP A 226 -0.43 14.39 -4.88
N SER A 227 -0.19 15.70 -5.02
CA SER A 227 1.02 16.35 -4.50
C SER A 227 1.20 16.27 -2.99
N GLU A 228 0.12 15.97 -2.25
CA GLU A 228 0.14 15.80 -0.79
C GLU A 228 0.25 14.32 -0.39
N GLY A 229 0.38 13.41 -1.36
CA GLY A 229 0.42 11.96 -1.10
C GLY A 229 -0.96 11.35 -0.82
N THR A 230 -2.05 12.04 -1.15
CA THR A 230 -3.42 11.53 -0.97
C THR A 230 -3.82 10.65 -2.15
N LEU A 231 -4.31 9.44 -1.87
CA LEU A 231 -4.87 8.53 -2.87
C LEU A 231 -6.11 9.15 -3.53
N LEU A 232 -6.13 9.18 -4.87
CA LEU A 232 -7.27 9.64 -5.65
C LEU A 232 -8.09 8.46 -6.17
N LEU A 233 -9.37 8.37 -5.76
CA LEU A 233 -10.25 7.26 -6.09
C LEU A 233 -11.59 7.73 -6.66
N ASP A 234 -11.95 7.26 -7.85
CA ASP A 234 -13.28 7.50 -8.41
C ASP A 234 -14.08 6.19 -8.44
N VAL A 235 -15.34 6.26 -8.00
CA VAL A 235 -16.22 5.10 -7.85
C VAL A 235 -17.53 5.32 -8.59
N VAL A 236 -17.85 4.39 -9.48
CA VAL A 236 -19.13 4.35 -10.19
C VAL A 236 -19.91 3.13 -9.73
N VAL A 237 -21.11 3.34 -9.20
CA VAL A 237 -21.97 2.28 -8.67
C VAL A 237 -23.25 2.17 -9.50
N ARG A 238 -23.66 0.96 -9.88
CA ARG A 238 -24.92 0.74 -10.60
C ARG A 238 -25.58 -0.58 -10.24
N GLY A 239 -26.88 -0.57 -9.97
CA GLY A 239 -27.67 -1.79 -9.83
C GLY A 239 -28.60 -1.76 -8.62
N HIS A 240 -28.86 -2.94 -8.08
CA HIS A 240 -29.84 -3.15 -7.03
C HIS A 240 -29.19 -3.79 -5.81
N VAL A 241 -29.72 -3.45 -4.64
CA VAL A 241 -29.32 -4.00 -3.35
C VAL A 241 -30.57 -4.25 -2.52
N LEU A 242 -30.50 -5.24 -1.64
CA LEU A 242 -31.59 -5.57 -0.73
C LEU A 242 -32.09 -4.31 0.01
N GLN A 243 -33.34 -3.93 -0.25
CA GLN A 243 -33.99 -2.82 0.45
C GLN A 243 -34.35 -3.26 1.87
N LEU A 244 -34.10 -2.38 2.83
CA LEU A 244 -34.42 -2.61 4.24
C LEU A 244 -35.60 -1.73 4.63
N GLN A 245 -36.53 -2.30 5.39
CA GLN A 245 -37.58 -1.51 6.03
C GLN A 245 -36.94 -0.83 7.27
N SER A 246 -37.05 0.51 7.34
CA SER A 246 -36.48 1.40 8.36
C SER A 246 -36.56 0.90 9.82
N PRO A 247 -35.68 1.36 10.74
CA PRO A 247 -34.23 1.31 10.70
C PRO A 247 -33.74 -0.05 11.22
N ALA A 248 -33.21 -0.89 10.33
CA ALA A 248 -32.67 -2.19 10.71
C ALA A 248 -31.28 -2.04 11.37
N ASP A 249 -30.99 -2.90 12.35
CA ASP A 249 -29.64 -3.01 12.90
C ASP A 249 -28.76 -3.79 11.93
N ILE A 250 -27.73 -3.13 11.39
CA ILE A 250 -26.86 -3.67 10.37
C ILE A 250 -25.45 -3.80 10.95
N ASN A 251 -24.97 -5.03 11.03
CA ASN A 251 -23.62 -5.33 11.50
C ASN A 251 -22.86 -6.12 10.44
N MET A 252 -21.72 -5.57 10.02
CA MET A 252 -20.82 -6.27 9.11
C MET A 252 -19.99 -7.29 9.89
N LYS A 253 -19.80 -8.49 9.34
CA LYS A 253 -18.86 -9.47 9.91
C LYS A 253 -17.48 -9.27 9.33
N ASP A 254 -16.47 -9.57 10.14
CA ASP A 254 -15.09 -9.69 9.68
C ASP A 254 -14.99 -10.74 8.58
N TYR A 255 -14.09 -10.54 7.63
CA TYR A 255 -13.90 -11.45 6.51
C TYR A 255 -12.47 -11.44 6.02
N THR A 256 -12.15 -12.48 5.24
CA THR A 256 -10.92 -12.56 4.47
C THR A 256 -11.23 -12.59 2.98
N GLU A 257 -10.26 -12.17 2.19
CA GLU A 257 -10.35 -12.15 0.74
C GLU A 257 -9.01 -12.54 0.15
N ASP A 258 -9.01 -13.61 -0.64
CA ASP A 258 -7.82 -14.13 -1.29
C ASP A 258 -7.66 -13.47 -2.66
N TYR A 259 -6.58 -12.73 -2.82
CA TYR A 259 -6.17 -12.14 -4.08
C TYR A 259 -5.29 -13.13 -4.82
N VAL A 260 -5.68 -13.44 -6.06
CA VAL A 260 -5.03 -14.43 -6.93
C VAL A 260 -4.44 -13.70 -8.13
N GLN A 261 -3.15 -13.85 -8.39
CA GLN A 261 -2.52 -13.28 -9.59
C GLN A 261 -2.82 -14.15 -10.81
N THR A 262 -3.72 -13.68 -11.68
CA THR A 262 -4.17 -14.45 -12.86
C THR A 262 -3.40 -14.15 -14.14
N GLY A 263 -2.52 -13.15 -14.13
CA GLY A 263 -1.65 -12.81 -15.25
C GLY A 263 -0.87 -11.52 -15.00
N PRO A 264 -0.03 -11.07 -15.96
CA PRO A 264 0.70 -9.81 -15.84
C PRO A 264 -0.26 -8.62 -15.66
N GLY A 265 -0.12 -7.87 -14.56
CA GLY A 265 -0.98 -6.72 -14.28
C GLY A 265 -2.44 -7.07 -13.94
N GLN A 266 -2.75 -8.34 -13.65
CA GLN A 266 -4.12 -8.81 -13.40
C GLN A 266 -4.25 -9.59 -12.11
N LEU A 267 -5.23 -9.21 -11.29
CA LEU A 267 -5.66 -9.98 -10.12
C LEU A 267 -7.14 -10.33 -10.21
N PHE A 268 -7.49 -11.46 -9.62
CA PHE A 268 -8.86 -11.86 -9.35
C PHE A 268 -9.02 -12.14 -7.86
N ALA A 269 -10.20 -11.80 -7.33
CA ALA A 269 -10.57 -12.21 -5.98
C ALA A 269 -12.06 -12.49 -5.91
N HIS A 270 -12.38 -13.55 -5.17
CA HIS A 270 -13.73 -14.00 -4.88
C HIS A 270 -13.89 -14.15 -3.37
N SER A 271 -14.99 -13.63 -2.82
CA SER A 271 -15.27 -13.74 -1.38
C SER A 271 -16.77 -13.85 -1.14
N THR A 272 -17.17 -14.79 -0.29
CA THR A 272 -18.53 -14.86 0.26
C THR A 272 -18.52 -14.22 1.64
N ARG A 273 -19.31 -13.18 1.82
CA ARG A 273 -19.34 -12.37 3.04
C ARG A 273 -20.71 -12.46 3.70
N LEU A 274 -20.77 -12.06 4.97
CA LEU A 274 -21.99 -12.03 5.76
C LEU A 274 -22.20 -10.64 6.37
N PHE A 275 -23.41 -10.11 6.23
CA PHE A 275 -23.88 -9.01 7.08
C PHE A 275 -25.09 -9.50 7.89
N VAL A 276 -25.26 -8.94 9.08
CA VAL A 276 -26.40 -9.23 9.94
C VAL A 276 -27.39 -8.08 9.80
N VAL A 277 -28.66 -8.42 9.58
CA VAL A 277 -29.80 -7.49 9.61
C VAL A 277 -30.78 -8.00 10.66
N ASP A 278 -31.02 -7.22 11.71
CA ASP A 278 -31.97 -7.57 12.78
C ASP A 278 -31.74 -8.99 13.35
N GLY A 279 -30.47 -9.37 13.51
CA GLY A 279 -30.05 -10.68 14.00
C GLY A 279 -29.97 -11.79 12.94
N VAL A 280 -30.44 -11.57 11.72
CA VAL A 280 -30.41 -12.54 10.61
C VAL A 280 -29.16 -12.33 9.75
N SER A 281 -28.37 -13.39 9.57
CA SER A 281 -27.19 -13.35 8.68
C SER A 281 -27.61 -13.53 7.23
N VAL A 282 -27.21 -12.59 6.37
CA VAL A 282 -27.49 -12.60 4.93
C VAL A 282 -26.17 -12.74 4.17
N PRO A 283 -25.99 -13.83 3.40
CA PRO A 283 -24.82 -14.00 2.55
C PRO A 283 -24.92 -13.17 1.27
N TYR A 284 -23.76 -12.72 0.81
CA TYR A 284 -23.59 -11.99 -0.42
C TYR A 284 -22.19 -12.28 -0.96
N THR A 285 -22.09 -12.45 -2.27
CA THR A 285 -20.84 -12.83 -2.94
C THR A 285 -20.26 -11.64 -3.67
N TRP A 286 -18.94 -11.58 -3.67
CA TRP A 286 -18.14 -10.58 -4.36
C TRP A 286 -17.24 -11.28 -5.34
N ASN A 287 -17.30 -10.85 -6.59
CA ASN A 287 -16.29 -11.18 -7.59
C ASN A 287 -15.70 -9.88 -8.10
N HIS A 288 -14.38 -9.79 -8.15
CA HIS A 288 -13.76 -8.62 -8.75
C HIS A 288 -12.44 -8.93 -9.42
N THR A 289 -12.18 -8.14 -10.45
CA THR A 289 -10.93 -8.14 -11.19
C THR A 289 -10.23 -6.81 -10.96
N ILE A 290 -8.90 -6.86 -10.82
CA ILE A 290 -8.05 -5.67 -10.71
C ILE A 290 -7.07 -5.70 -11.87
N THR A 291 -6.91 -4.55 -12.51
CA THR A 291 -5.98 -4.33 -13.60
C THR A 291 -5.04 -3.17 -13.27
N TYR A 292 -3.75 -3.35 -13.49
CA TYR A 292 -2.70 -2.36 -13.29
C TYR A 292 -1.60 -2.52 -14.35
N ASP A 293 -0.63 -1.60 -14.38
CA ASP A 293 0.48 -1.65 -15.34
C ASP A 293 1.29 -2.96 -15.20
N PRO A 294 1.34 -3.81 -16.25
CA PRO A 294 2.08 -5.08 -16.20
C PRO A 294 3.58 -4.94 -15.92
N THR A 295 4.18 -3.76 -16.12
CA THR A 295 5.61 -3.52 -15.87
C THR A 295 5.95 -3.35 -14.39
N ARG A 296 4.95 -3.08 -13.53
CA ARG A 296 5.11 -2.93 -12.07
C ARG A 296 5.56 -4.21 -11.35
N GLY A 297 5.45 -5.36 -12.03
CA GLY A 297 5.77 -6.66 -11.46
C GLY A 297 4.52 -7.45 -11.07
N LYS A 298 4.62 -8.17 -9.95
CA LYS A 298 3.61 -9.14 -9.48
C LYS A 298 3.65 -9.23 -7.96
N MET A 299 2.62 -9.82 -7.38
CA MET A 299 2.66 -10.24 -5.98
C MET A 299 3.84 -11.23 -5.75
N PRO A 300 4.57 -11.13 -4.62
CA PRO A 300 5.59 -12.11 -4.24
C PRO A 300 5.06 -13.53 -4.08
N PHE A 301 3.78 -13.68 -3.75
CA PHE A 301 3.10 -14.97 -3.59
C PHE A 301 1.99 -15.14 -4.62
N LEU A 302 1.66 -16.40 -4.96
CA LEU A 302 0.57 -16.71 -5.90
C LEU A 302 -0.79 -16.22 -5.36
N VAL A 303 -0.95 -16.30 -4.04
CA VAL A 303 -2.13 -15.88 -3.31
C VAL A 303 -1.71 -15.05 -2.10
N GLU A 304 -2.35 -13.90 -1.94
CA GLU A 304 -2.24 -13.07 -0.74
C GLU A 304 -3.61 -12.84 -0.14
N THR A 305 -3.72 -13.08 1.16
CA THR A 305 -4.98 -12.98 1.89
C THR A 305 -5.07 -11.62 2.58
N LEU A 306 -6.08 -10.85 2.19
CA LEU A 306 -6.48 -9.65 2.90
C LEU A 306 -7.38 -10.03 4.08
N HIS A 307 -7.07 -9.49 5.26
CA HIS A 307 -7.89 -9.60 6.46
C HIS A 307 -8.56 -8.26 6.74
N ALA A 308 -9.89 -8.22 6.68
CA ALA A 308 -10.69 -7.05 7.06
C ALA A 308 -11.46 -7.36 8.35
N ALA A 309 -11.13 -6.63 9.41
CA ALA A 309 -11.63 -6.88 10.75
C ALA A 309 -12.12 -5.61 11.46
N SER A 310 -12.83 -5.78 12.58
CA SER A 310 -13.34 -4.67 13.40
C SER A 310 -14.16 -3.67 12.58
N ILE A 311 -15.00 -4.19 11.67
CA ILE A 311 -15.73 -3.38 10.70
C ILE A 311 -16.93 -2.72 11.38
N THR A 312 -16.95 -1.39 11.41
CA THR A 312 -18.11 -0.62 11.90
C THR A 312 -18.64 0.30 10.81
N THR A 313 -19.96 0.48 10.79
CA THR A 313 -20.65 1.34 9.82
C THR A 313 -21.75 2.13 10.50
N GLU A 314 -21.83 3.42 10.23
CA GLU A 314 -22.83 4.32 10.82
C GLU A 314 -23.31 5.33 9.79
N TYR A 315 -24.63 5.54 9.71
CA TYR A 315 -25.21 6.55 8.83
C TYR A 315 -25.94 7.60 9.64
N ASN A 316 -25.53 8.86 9.49
CA ASN A 316 -26.20 10.00 10.06
C ASN A 316 -27.14 10.64 9.01
N PRO A 317 -28.46 10.49 9.12
CA PRO A 317 -29.41 11.05 8.16
C PRO A 317 -29.56 12.57 8.22
N LEU A 318 -29.15 13.22 9.31
CA LEU A 318 -29.20 14.68 9.44
C LEU A 318 -28.05 15.35 8.68
N GLU A 319 -26.86 14.73 8.73
CA GLU A 319 -25.66 15.19 8.06
C GLU A 319 -25.48 14.57 6.66
N GLU A 320 -26.28 13.54 6.33
CA GLU A 320 -26.17 12.78 5.08
C GLU A 320 -24.77 12.18 4.89
N THR A 321 -24.24 11.69 6.01
CA THR A 321 -22.88 11.17 6.13
C THR A 321 -22.89 9.70 6.51
N LEU A 322 -22.14 8.90 5.77
CA LEU A 322 -21.92 7.48 6.02
C LEU A 322 -20.47 7.26 6.44
N ALA A 323 -20.26 6.84 7.69
CA ALA A 323 -18.95 6.59 8.27
C ALA A 323 -18.64 5.08 8.31
N PHE A 324 -17.37 4.76 8.06
CA PHE A 324 -16.81 3.41 8.14
C PHE A 324 -15.52 3.41 8.95
N LYS A 325 -15.31 2.34 9.72
CA LYS A 325 -14.01 2.03 10.33
C LYS A 325 -13.68 0.58 10.06
N ILE A 326 -12.47 0.31 9.59
CA ILE A 326 -12.01 -1.02 9.18
C ILE A 326 -10.55 -1.19 9.61
N HIS A 327 -10.20 -2.34 10.17
CA HIS A 327 -8.81 -2.73 10.38
C HIS A 327 -8.40 -3.67 9.24
N ALA A 328 -7.28 -3.37 8.56
CA ALA A 328 -6.84 -4.12 7.40
C ALA A 328 -5.37 -4.53 7.47
N SER A 329 -5.11 -5.79 7.15
CA SER A 329 -3.78 -6.34 6.93
C SER A 329 -3.77 -7.30 5.75
N ILE A 330 -2.62 -7.45 5.12
CA ILE A 330 -2.40 -8.38 4.02
C ILE A 330 -1.21 -9.28 4.35
N ALA A 331 -1.41 -10.58 4.18
CA ALA A 331 -0.43 -11.59 4.50
C ALA A 331 -0.38 -12.64 3.38
N LYS A 332 0.72 -13.37 3.31
CA LYS A 332 0.81 -14.51 2.40
C LYS A 332 -0.22 -15.57 2.79
N ASP A 333 -0.83 -16.21 1.81
CA ASP A 333 -1.58 -17.43 2.08
C ASP A 333 -0.62 -18.54 2.57
N ARG A 334 -1.14 -19.48 3.36
CA ARG A 334 -0.37 -20.63 3.86
C ARG A 334 -0.04 -21.63 2.76
N SER A 335 -0.78 -21.62 1.64
CA SER A 335 -0.54 -22.49 0.49
C SER A 335 0.44 -21.86 -0.49
N ASN A 336 1.40 -22.66 -0.98
CA ASN A 336 2.26 -22.29 -2.11
C ASN A 336 1.65 -22.73 -3.46
N GLN A 337 0.35 -22.98 -3.51
CA GLN A 337 -0.37 -23.50 -4.67
C GLN A 337 -1.49 -22.56 -5.06
N CYS A 338 -1.88 -22.62 -6.34
CA CYS A 338 -3.09 -21.95 -6.79
C CYS A 338 -4.32 -22.49 -6.04
N PRO A 339 -5.32 -21.64 -5.77
CA PRO A 339 -6.53 -22.07 -5.08
C PRO A 339 -7.36 -22.99 -5.98
N ALA A 340 -8.36 -23.65 -5.40
CA ALA A 340 -9.29 -24.49 -6.16
C ALA A 340 -9.94 -23.68 -7.30
N GLY A 341 -10.14 -24.31 -8.46
CA GLY A 341 -10.58 -23.66 -9.70
C GLY A 341 -9.44 -23.02 -10.51
N PHE A 342 -8.20 -23.06 -10.01
CA PHE A 342 -7.03 -22.55 -10.72
C PHE A 342 -5.89 -23.57 -10.78
N ALA A 343 -5.12 -23.50 -11.86
CA ALA A 343 -3.88 -24.25 -12.07
C ALA A 343 -2.70 -23.28 -12.21
N LEU A 344 -1.49 -23.76 -11.92
CA LEU A 344 -0.28 -22.97 -12.16
C LEU A 344 -0.09 -22.76 -13.66
N ASP A 345 -0.01 -21.50 -14.08
CA ASP A 345 0.20 -21.14 -15.47
C ASP A 345 1.60 -21.55 -15.95
N SER A 346 1.69 -22.07 -17.17
CA SER A 346 2.96 -22.41 -17.81
C SER A 346 3.82 -21.19 -18.18
N ALA A 347 3.20 -20.02 -18.38
CA ALA A 347 3.84 -18.78 -18.82
C ALA A 347 4.50 -17.99 -17.67
N GLY A 348 4.25 -18.37 -16.42
CA GLY A 348 4.82 -17.70 -15.26
C GLY A 348 4.16 -18.13 -13.95
N PRO A 349 4.58 -17.58 -12.80
CA PRO A 349 3.96 -17.87 -11.52
C PRO A 349 2.66 -17.09 -11.39
N TYR A 350 1.68 -17.52 -12.18
CA TYR A 350 0.31 -17.05 -12.21
C TYR A 350 -0.61 -18.24 -12.02
N CYS A 351 -1.85 -17.95 -11.65
CA CYS A 351 -2.90 -18.95 -11.54
C CYS A 351 -3.86 -18.77 -12.72
N SER A 352 -3.80 -19.70 -13.67
CA SER A 352 -4.72 -19.76 -14.80
C SER A 352 -6.00 -20.45 -14.38
N ASP A 353 -7.12 -19.94 -14.86
CA ASP A 353 -8.44 -20.55 -14.68
C ASP A 353 -8.48 -21.98 -15.22
N ILE A 354 -9.08 -22.90 -14.46
CA ILE A 354 -9.39 -24.25 -14.95
C ILE A 354 -10.78 -24.19 -15.55
N ASP A 355 -10.91 -24.48 -16.85
CA ASP A 355 -12.23 -24.61 -17.45
C ASP A 355 -12.85 -25.96 -17.05
N GLU A 356 -13.64 -25.97 -15.97
CA GLU A 356 -14.28 -27.21 -15.51
C GLU A 356 -15.34 -27.71 -16.50
N CYS A 357 -15.82 -26.86 -17.41
CA CYS A 357 -16.80 -27.23 -18.43
C CYS A 357 -16.20 -28.04 -19.59
N GLU A 358 -14.87 -28.14 -19.70
CA GLU A 358 -14.24 -29.10 -20.62
C GLU A 358 -14.53 -30.55 -20.20
N ASN A 359 -14.79 -30.79 -18.91
CA ASN A 359 -15.23 -32.10 -18.42
C ASN A 359 -16.77 -32.22 -18.49
N ARG A 360 -17.24 -33.10 -19.37
CA ARG A 360 -18.67 -33.32 -19.63
C ARG A 360 -19.47 -33.82 -18.43
N ASP A 361 -18.82 -34.41 -17.43
CA ASP A 361 -19.50 -34.99 -16.27
C ASP A 361 -19.74 -33.97 -15.13
N VAL A 362 -19.28 -32.73 -15.31
CA VAL A 362 -19.34 -31.69 -14.27
C VAL A 362 -20.75 -31.12 -14.08
N CYS A 363 -21.50 -30.94 -15.17
CA CYS A 363 -22.90 -30.49 -15.12
C CYS A 363 -23.82 -31.47 -15.83
N GLN A 364 -25.03 -31.68 -15.29
CA GLN A 364 -26.04 -32.53 -15.94
C GLN A 364 -26.60 -31.92 -17.23
N HIS A 365 -26.56 -30.59 -17.36
CA HIS A 365 -27.10 -29.84 -18.51
C HIS A 365 -26.07 -28.82 -19.02
N GLU A 366 -26.36 -27.53 -18.96
CA GLU A 366 -25.50 -26.48 -19.52
C GLU A 366 -24.49 -26.04 -18.46
N CYS A 367 -23.21 -26.13 -18.81
CA CYS A 367 -22.09 -25.67 -17.99
C CYS A 367 -21.62 -24.32 -18.50
N ARG A 368 -21.47 -23.36 -17.58
CA ARG A 368 -20.89 -22.04 -17.86
C ARG A 368 -19.64 -21.84 -17.02
N ASN A 369 -18.48 -21.78 -17.67
CA ASN A 369 -17.22 -21.52 -17.00
C ASN A 369 -17.15 -20.07 -16.48
N THR A 370 -16.54 -19.88 -15.31
CA THR A 370 -16.31 -18.58 -14.67
C THR A 370 -14.92 -18.55 -14.02
N LEU A 371 -14.35 -17.38 -13.75
CA LEU A 371 -13.02 -17.34 -13.13
C LEU A 371 -13.03 -18.00 -11.74
N GLY A 372 -12.26 -19.08 -11.60
CA GLY A 372 -12.11 -19.89 -10.39
C GLY A 372 -13.28 -20.79 -10.06
N SER A 373 -14.27 -20.96 -10.96
CA SER A 373 -15.44 -21.79 -10.70
C SER A 373 -16.29 -22.01 -11.96
N TYR A 374 -17.40 -22.72 -11.85
CA TYR A 374 -18.35 -22.89 -12.94
C TYR A 374 -19.78 -22.83 -12.41
N GLN A 375 -20.72 -22.55 -13.31
CA GLN A 375 -22.14 -22.57 -13.01
C GLN A 375 -22.84 -23.61 -13.87
N CYS A 376 -23.47 -24.58 -13.21
CA CYS A 376 -24.42 -25.46 -13.88
C CYS A 376 -25.78 -24.76 -13.98
N THR A 377 -26.39 -24.81 -15.15
CA THR A 377 -27.71 -24.23 -15.42
C THR A 377 -28.66 -25.28 -15.97
N CYS A 378 -29.93 -25.21 -15.54
CA CYS A 378 -30.99 -26.07 -16.04
C CYS A 378 -31.77 -25.39 -17.17
N PRO A 379 -32.36 -26.17 -18.09
CA PRO A 379 -33.34 -25.66 -19.04
C PRO A 379 -34.49 -24.95 -18.32
N SER A 380 -35.09 -23.98 -19.00
CA SER A 380 -36.21 -23.20 -18.47
C SER A 380 -37.32 -24.11 -17.94
N GLY A 381 -37.76 -23.88 -16.69
CA GLY A 381 -38.80 -24.67 -16.02
C GLY A 381 -38.30 -25.71 -15.02
N TYR A 382 -36.98 -25.91 -14.92
CA TYR A 382 -36.36 -26.83 -13.97
C TYR A 382 -35.46 -26.07 -12.98
N ARG A 383 -35.33 -26.62 -11.76
CA ARG A 383 -34.41 -26.12 -10.73
C ARG A 383 -33.39 -27.22 -10.41
N LEU A 384 -32.14 -26.83 -10.17
CA LEU A 384 -31.07 -27.72 -9.71
C LEU A 384 -31.43 -28.44 -8.40
#